data_AF-A0A955A057-F1
#
_entry.id   AF-A0A955A057-F1
#
_cell.length_a   1.000
_cell.length_b   1.000
_cell.length_c   1.000
_cell.angle_alpha   90.00
_cell.angle_beta   90.00
_cell.angle_gamma   90.00
#
_symmetry.space_group_name_H-M   'P 1'
#
loop_
_entity.id
_entity.type
_entity.pdbx_description
1 polymer ?
#
loop_
_entity_poly.entity_id
_entity_poly.type
_entity_poly.pdbx_seq_one_letter_code
_entity_poly.pdbx_strand_id
1 'polypeptide(L)'
;MPKLKLPDNFYRTYVDSPPPAPPKPADFARVEKKLGIKLPASYKAALAEQDGGSLRVDLFRLEKTSPRWYGMGKEYFLTDIAGVVNNKYHKLVEMTESARQWGVEDGLFPIEGDGHTWCCLDYRKNGPKRNPSITHFEPDDGPIDEGDSSREFAVAPSFEALIASAIIPLHRHDYALIALNNGAPRGPKTLQPIMRKLRCKKYNYPGQSGSKDCPLQPAWEWAKYKSVHSDTSPNIPLLVTLENNKANKLSDRKTAEREANHPMLTVNVHPKHEKACLAELLEALGDKAVLIHGVT
;
A
#
# COMPACT_ATOMS: atom_id res chain seq x y z
N MET A 1 -16.41 2.31 21.35
CA MET A 1 -16.52 2.24 19.88
C MET A 1 -15.88 0.94 19.44
N PRO A 2 -16.46 0.16 18.52
CA PRO A 2 -15.76 -0.98 17.92
C PRO A 2 -14.43 -0.45 17.37
N LYS A 3 -13.32 -1.08 17.75
CA LYS A 3 -12.02 -0.73 17.15
C LYS A 3 -12.06 -1.21 15.71
N LEU A 4 -11.99 -0.29 14.75
CA LEU A 4 -11.72 -0.66 13.36
C LEU A 4 -10.43 -1.49 13.38
N LYS A 5 -10.49 -2.72 12.86
CA LYS A 5 -9.30 -3.54 12.68
C LYS A 5 -8.77 -3.29 11.28
N LEU A 6 -7.73 -2.48 11.18
CA LEU A 6 -7.01 -2.32 9.92
C LEU A 6 -6.29 -3.63 9.56
N PRO A 7 -6.11 -3.91 8.26
CA PRO A 7 -5.16 -4.91 7.80
C PRO A 7 -3.75 -4.66 8.37
N ASP A 8 -3.00 -5.72 8.60
CA ASP A 8 -1.60 -5.60 9.00
C ASP A 8 -0.81 -4.84 7.93
N ASN A 9 0.00 -3.86 8.35
CA ASN A 9 0.76 -2.97 7.45
C ASN A 9 -0.12 -2.23 6.44
N PHE A 10 -1.30 -1.77 6.86
CA PHE A 10 -2.26 -1.03 6.01
C PHE A 10 -1.63 0.11 5.19
N TYR A 11 -0.75 0.91 5.83
CA TYR A 11 -0.01 1.98 5.17
C TYR A 11 1.34 1.49 4.62
N ARG A 12 1.78 2.07 3.50
CA ARG A 12 3.15 1.91 3.02
C ARG A 12 4.11 2.57 4.01
N THR A 13 5.25 1.93 4.24
CA THR A 13 6.34 2.54 5.01
C THR A 13 7.09 3.52 4.12
N TYR A 14 7.25 4.73 4.61
CA TYR A 14 8.05 5.75 3.97
C TYR A 14 9.51 5.56 4.37
N VAL A 15 10.33 5.12 3.43
CA VAL A 15 11.75 4.87 3.71
C VAL A 15 12.59 6.16 3.80
N ASP A 16 12.19 7.26 3.14
CA ASP A 16 12.98 8.53 3.12
C ASP A 16 12.32 9.64 3.95
N SER A 17 11.25 9.32 4.67
CA SER A 17 10.52 10.30 5.47
C SER A 17 9.82 9.57 6.58
N PRO A 18 9.73 10.15 7.79
CA PRO A 18 8.84 9.59 8.78
C PRO A 18 7.40 9.57 8.23
N PRO A 19 6.59 8.55 8.57
CA PRO A 19 5.18 8.55 8.23
C PRO A 19 4.50 9.81 8.79
N PRO A 20 3.42 10.30 8.16
CA PRO A 20 2.63 11.38 8.69
C PRO A 20 2.22 11.08 10.14
N ALA A 21 2.54 11.99 11.05
CA ALA A 21 2.17 11.83 12.46
C ALA A 21 0.64 11.76 12.59
N PRO A 22 0.10 10.90 13.47
CA PRO A 22 -1.34 10.84 13.70
C PRO A 22 -1.95 12.20 14.06
N PRO A 23 -3.18 12.52 13.61
CA PRO A 23 -3.84 13.77 13.94
C PRO A 23 -4.21 13.85 15.42
N LYS A 24 -4.25 15.08 15.94
CA LYS A 24 -4.81 15.35 17.25
C LYS A 24 -6.33 15.45 17.15
N PRO A 25 -7.08 15.24 18.25
CA PRO A 25 -8.53 15.44 18.27
C PRO A 25 -8.99 16.80 17.71
N ALA A 26 -8.22 17.86 17.95
CA ALA A 26 -8.50 19.20 17.44
C ALA A 26 -8.40 19.31 15.90
N ASP A 27 -7.56 18.49 15.25
CA ASP A 27 -7.42 18.47 13.80
C ASP A 27 -8.70 17.96 13.12
N PHE A 28 -9.28 16.87 13.65
CA PHE A 28 -10.56 16.36 13.18
C PHE A 28 -11.68 17.40 13.35
N ALA A 29 -11.77 18.03 14.52
CA ALA A 29 -12.79 19.05 14.79
C ALA A 29 -12.67 20.26 13.84
N ARG A 30 -11.44 20.68 13.52
CA ARG A 30 -11.18 21.75 12.55
C ARG A 30 -11.67 21.36 11.16
N VAL A 31 -11.33 20.16 10.68
CA VAL A 31 -11.73 19.69 9.34
C VAL A 31 -13.24 19.47 9.25
N GLU A 32 -13.85 18.81 10.24
CA GLU A 32 -15.31 18.64 10.34
C GLU A 32 -16.05 19.99 10.32
N LYS A 33 -15.53 21.00 11.04
CA LYS A 33 -16.08 22.35 11.01
C LYS A 33 -15.93 23.02 9.64
N LYS A 34 -14.74 22.94 9.03
CA LYS A 34 -14.45 23.60 7.74
C LYS A 34 -15.25 22.99 6.58
N LEU A 35 -15.42 21.68 6.58
CA LEU A 35 -16.17 20.95 5.54
C LEU A 35 -17.68 20.81 5.84
N GLY A 36 -18.11 21.17 7.05
CA GLY A 36 -19.52 21.06 7.45
C GLY A 36 -20.00 19.62 7.74
N ILE A 37 -19.12 18.62 7.67
CA ILE A 37 -19.44 17.20 7.85
C ILE A 37 -19.00 16.64 9.21
N LYS A 38 -19.49 15.46 9.55
CA LYS A 38 -18.94 14.61 10.61
C LYS A 38 -18.21 13.45 9.96
N LEU A 39 -16.90 13.35 10.18
CA LEU A 39 -16.09 12.28 9.60
C LEU A 39 -16.53 10.92 10.15
N PRO A 40 -16.51 9.86 9.32
CA PRO A 40 -16.83 8.51 9.76
C PRO A 40 -15.90 8.10 10.91
N ALA A 41 -16.45 7.42 11.92
CA ALA A 41 -15.65 6.95 13.04
C ALA A 41 -14.53 6.00 12.59
N SER A 42 -14.80 5.14 11.60
CA SER A 42 -13.82 4.24 11.00
C SER A 42 -12.71 4.97 10.26
N TYR A 43 -13.05 6.02 9.50
CA TYR A 43 -12.04 6.85 8.82
C TYR A 43 -11.12 7.56 9.84
N LYS A 44 -11.68 8.12 10.91
CA LYS A 44 -10.89 8.70 12.00
C LYS A 44 -10.02 7.67 12.72
N ALA A 45 -10.51 6.44 12.87
CA ALA A 45 -9.73 5.35 13.46
C ALA A 45 -8.54 4.95 12.58
N ALA A 46 -8.70 4.93 11.25
CA ALA A 46 -7.58 4.72 10.33
C ALA A 46 -6.55 5.85 10.45
N LEU A 47 -7.01 7.11 10.42
CA LEU A 47 -6.14 8.27 10.54
C LEU A 47 -5.42 8.38 11.89
N ALA A 48 -5.99 7.80 12.96
CA ALA A 48 -5.33 7.74 14.26
C ALA A 48 -4.06 6.85 14.28
N GLU A 49 -3.89 5.97 13.30
CA GLU A 49 -2.65 5.20 13.11
C GLU A 49 -1.64 5.99 12.25
N GLN A 50 -2.09 6.69 11.21
CA GLN A 50 -1.27 7.55 10.35
C GLN A 50 -2.14 8.61 9.65
N ASP A 51 -1.73 9.88 9.62
CA ASP A 51 -2.50 10.95 8.98
C ASP A 51 -2.45 10.91 7.44
N GLY A 52 -3.23 9.99 6.87
CA GLY A 52 -3.32 9.78 5.43
C GLY A 52 -2.10 9.05 4.88
N GLY A 53 -1.91 9.15 3.57
CA GLY A 53 -0.77 8.59 2.86
C GLY A 53 -1.09 7.33 2.07
N SER A 54 -0.05 6.75 1.48
CA SER A 54 -0.15 5.65 0.53
C SER A 54 -0.48 4.35 1.24
N LEU A 55 -1.41 3.59 0.66
CA LEU A 55 -1.84 2.29 1.13
C LEU A 55 -0.92 1.20 0.58
N ARG A 56 -0.57 0.25 1.45
CA ARG A 56 0.03 -1.02 1.00
C ARG A 56 -1.08 -1.95 0.49
N VAL A 57 -2.21 -1.93 1.18
CA VAL A 57 -3.40 -2.71 0.82
C VAL A 57 -4.25 -1.81 -0.06
N ASP A 58 -3.95 -1.84 -1.35
CA ASP A 58 -4.54 -0.94 -2.36
C ASP A 58 -5.63 -1.60 -3.20
N LEU A 59 -5.93 -2.89 -2.96
CA LEU A 59 -6.96 -3.64 -3.67
C LEU A 59 -8.13 -4.01 -2.76
N PHE A 60 -9.35 -3.72 -3.23
CA PHE A 60 -10.59 -3.90 -2.47
C PHE A 60 -11.63 -4.66 -3.28
N ARG A 61 -12.43 -5.49 -2.60
CA ARG A 61 -13.52 -6.26 -3.23
C ARG A 61 -14.82 -5.45 -3.24
N LEU A 62 -15.29 -5.11 -4.43
CA LEU A 62 -16.61 -4.49 -4.62
C LEU A 62 -17.74 -5.49 -4.33
N GLU A 63 -18.85 -4.99 -3.77
CA GLU A 63 -20.08 -5.79 -3.60
C GLU A 63 -20.68 -6.16 -4.97
N LYS A 64 -20.73 -5.18 -5.87
CA LYS A 64 -21.26 -5.29 -7.23
C LYS A 64 -20.12 -5.18 -8.24
N THR A 65 -20.31 -5.77 -9.42
CA THR A 65 -19.34 -5.62 -10.51
C THR A 65 -19.24 -4.16 -10.89
N SER A 66 -18.01 -3.65 -11.06
CA SER A 66 -17.79 -2.29 -11.54
C SER A 66 -18.31 -2.11 -12.96
N PRO A 67 -18.63 -0.87 -13.36
CA PRO A 67 -19.00 -0.58 -14.73
C PRO A 67 -17.93 -1.03 -15.74
N ARG A 68 -18.36 -1.35 -16.96
CA ARG A 68 -17.47 -1.84 -18.03
C ARG A 68 -16.31 -0.88 -18.32
N TRP A 69 -16.55 0.41 -18.21
CA TRP A 69 -15.55 1.45 -18.48
C TRP A 69 -14.43 1.51 -17.42
N TYR A 70 -14.69 1.04 -16.18
CA TYR A 70 -13.69 0.99 -15.11
C TYR A 70 -12.86 -0.31 -15.19
N GLY A 71 -13.52 -1.42 -15.49
CA GLY A 71 -12.94 -2.74 -15.53
C GLY A 71 -14.02 -3.74 -15.15
N MET A 72 -14.28 -4.76 -15.97
CA MET A 72 -15.40 -5.70 -15.79
C MET A 72 -15.15 -6.73 -14.67
N GLY A 73 -14.85 -6.25 -13.47
CA GLY A 73 -14.45 -7.05 -12.31
C GLY A 73 -15.16 -6.63 -11.04
N LYS A 74 -14.68 -7.14 -9.90
CA LYS A 74 -15.09 -6.71 -8.56
C LYS A 74 -13.90 -6.19 -7.77
N GLU A 75 -12.90 -5.74 -8.49
CA GLU A 75 -11.64 -5.22 -8.00
C GLU A 75 -11.72 -3.70 -8.04
N TYR A 76 -11.40 -3.05 -6.93
CA TYR A 76 -11.30 -1.59 -6.84
C TYR A 76 -9.94 -1.22 -6.27
N PHE A 77 -9.27 -0.28 -6.93
CA PHE A 77 -7.96 0.19 -6.50
C PHE A 77 -8.09 1.52 -5.76
N LEU A 78 -7.43 1.63 -4.61
CA LEU A 78 -7.32 2.85 -3.81
C LEU A 78 -5.88 2.94 -3.31
N THR A 79 -5.10 3.88 -3.86
CA THR A 79 -3.65 3.86 -3.67
C THR A 79 -3.17 4.70 -2.50
N ASP A 80 -3.98 5.67 -2.07
CA ASP A 80 -3.76 6.48 -0.89
C ASP A 80 -5.08 6.87 -0.22
N ILE A 81 -4.97 7.48 0.96
CA ILE A 81 -6.07 8.22 1.56
C ILE A 81 -5.59 9.58 2.07
N ALA A 82 -6.44 10.59 1.97
CA ALA A 82 -6.18 11.93 2.42
C ALA A 82 -6.09 12.00 3.95
N GLY A 83 -5.21 12.87 4.46
CA GLY A 83 -5.11 13.23 5.87
C GLY A 83 -5.96 14.45 6.23
N VAL A 84 -5.94 14.81 7.51
CA VAL A 84 -6.64 15.97 8.08
C VAL A 84 -5.70 17.03 8.67
N VAL A 85 -4.41 16.72 8.80
CA VAL A 85 -3.37 17.69 9.22
C VAL A 85 -2.78 18.36 7.99
N ASN A 86 -2.34 19.60 8.17
CA ASN A 86 -1.60 20.33 7.15
C ASN A 86 -0.17 19.76 7.05
N ASN A 87 0.01 18.79 6.14
CA ASN A 87 1.29 18.14 5.88
C ASN A 87 1.58 18.09 4.37
N LYS A 88 2.64 17.40 3.94
CA LYS A 88 3.02 17.31 2.51
C LYS A 88 2.17 16.32 1.69
N TYR A 89 1.28 15.58 2.32
CA TYR A 89 0.43 14.57 1.71
C TYR A 89 -0.94 15.15 1.35
N HIS A 90 -1.74 14.40 0.59
CA HIS A 90 -3.09 14.84 0.22
C HIS A 90 -3.90 15.19 1.47
N LYS A 91 -4.46 16.40 1.52
CA LYS A 91 -5.25 16.90 2.65
C LYS A 91 -6.70 16.93 2.25
N LEU A 92 -7.56 16.36 3.08
CA LEU A 92 -8.98 16.23 2.79
C LEU A 92 -9.63 17.57 2.41
N VAL A 93 -9.26 18.66 3.10
CA VAL A 93 -9.81 19.99 2.82
C VAL A 93 -9.34 20.54 1.48
N GLU A 94 -8.03 20.55 1.21
CA GLU A 94 -7.47 21.09 -0.04
C GLU A 94 -7.88 20.22 -1.23
N MET A 95 -7.94 18.89 -1.03
CA MET A 95 -8.43 17.94 -2.02
C MET A 95 -9.90 18.20 -2.32
N THR A 96 -10.75 18.44 -1.32
CA THR A 96 -12.15 18.81 -1.53
C THR A 96 -12.25 20.14 -2.29
N GLU A 97 -11.50 21.17 -1.89
CA GLU A 97 -11.48 22.47 -2.58
C GLU A 97 -11.04 22.34 -4.04
N SER A 98 -10.02 21.53 -4.32
CA SER A 98 -9.55 21.22 -5.67
C SER A 98 -10.62 20.47 -6.46
N ALA A 99 -11.15 19.37 -5.92
CA ALA A 99 -12.16 18.55 -6.58
C ALA A 99 -13.41 19.35 -6.96
N ARG A 100 -13.81 20.33 -6.14
CA ARG A 100 -14.89 21.26 -6.47
C ARG A 100 -14.59 22.08 -7.73
N GLN A 101 -13.34 22.48 -7.96
CA GLN A 101 -12.93 23.17 -9.20
C GLN A 101 -12.99 22.25 -10.43
N TRP A 102 -12.86 20.94 -10.21
CA TRP A 102 -13.00 19.89 -11.22
C TRP A 102 -14.43 19.36 -11.36
N GLY A 103 -15.44 20.03 -10.80
CA GLY A 103 -16.85 19.66 -10.99
C GLY A 103 -17.36 18.54 -10.09
N VAL A 104 -16.61 18.13 -9.05
CA VAL A 104 -17.11 17.17 -8.06
C VAL A 104 -18.24 17.80 -7.25
N GLU A 105 -19.39 17.12 -7.21
CA GLU A 105 -20.63 17.62 -6.63
C GLU A 105 -20.59 17.85 -5.11
N ASP A 106 -21.44 18.77 -4.64
CA ASP A 106 -21.68 18.96 -3.21
C ASP A 106 -22.20 17.68 -2.55
N GLY A 107 -21.70 17.40 -1.35
CA GLY A 107 -21.98 16.16 -0.62
C GLY A 107 -20.99 15.04 -0.88
N LEU A 108 -20.14 15.14 -1.90
CA LEU A 108 -18.99 14.26 -2.14
C LEU A 108 -17.72 14.89 -1.56
N PHE A 109 -17.01 14.15 -0.71
CA PHE A 109 -15.75 14.59 -0.10
C PHE A 109 -14.65 13.59 -0.46
N PRO A 110 -13.78 13.91 -1.44
CA PRO A 110 -12.75 12.99 -1.90
C PRO A 110 -11.74 12.68 -0.80
N ILE A 111 -11.52 11.38 -0.59
CA ILE A 111 -10.48 10.84 0.27
C ILE A 111 -9.29 10.34 -0.54
N GLU A 112 -9.42 10.20 -1.86
CA GLU A 112 -8.33 9.98 -2.80
C GLU A 112 -8.74 10.52 -4.17
N GLY A 113 -7.76 10.85 -5.01
CA GLY A 113 -7.96 11.21 -6.40
C GLY A 113 -6.78 11.93 -7.00
N ASP A 114 -6.71 11.92 -8.33
CA ASP A 114 -5.59 12.43 -9.13
C ASP A 114 -5.94 13.66 -9.98
N GLY A 115 -7.18 14.14 -9.89
CA GLY A 115 -7.73 15.22 -10.72
C GLY A 115 -8.73 14.74 -11.77
N HIS A 116 -8.66 13.48 -12.19
CA HIS A 116 -9.59 12.88 -13.16
C HIS A 116 -10.57 11.94 -12.49
N THR A 117 -10.12 11.24 -11.44
CA THR A 117 -10.95 10.30 -10.69
C THR A 117 -10.87 10.58 -9.20
N TRP A 118 -11.96 10.27 -8.49
CA TRP A 118 -12.11 10.56 -7.06
C TRP A 118 -12.78 9.42 -6.32
N CYS A 119 -12.16 8.95 -5.24
CA CYS A 119 -12.82 8.10 -4.25
C CYS A 119 -13.42 8.99 -3.16
N CYS A 120 -14.75 9.04 -3.03
CA CYS A 120 -15.43 10.02 -2.21
C CYS A 120 -16.18 9.40 -1.01
N LEU A 121 -16.12 10.08 0.13
CA LEU A 121 -17.16 9.97 1.17
C LEU A 121 -18.43 10.64 0.64
N ASP A 122 -19.47 9.84 0.38
CA ASP A 122 -20.72 10.29 -0.19
C ASP A 122 -21.80 10.48 0.89
N TYR A 123 -22.11 11.75 1.16
CA TYR A 123 -23.14 12.17 2.11
C TYR A 123 -24.46 12.54 1.44
N ARG A 124 -24.58 12.50 0.10
CA ARG A 124 -25.77 12.98 -0.63
C ARG A 124 -27.05 12.28 -0.14
N LYS A 125 -26.97 10.98 0.17
CA LYS A 125 -28.10 10.18 0.68
C LYS A 125 -28.35 10.31 2.18
N ASN A 126 -27.29 10.31 2.99
CA ASN A 126 -27.41 10.16 4.46
C ASN A 126 -27.32 11.50 5.21
N GLY A 127 -26.89 12.57 4.53
CA GLY A 127 -26.67 13.90 5.09
C GLY A 127 -25.36 14.01 5.90
N PRO A 128 -24.84 15.24 6.09
CA PRO A 128 -23.46 15.50 6.51
C PRO A 128 -23.11 15.06 7.94
N LYS A 129 -24.07 14.59 8.74
CA LYS A 129 -23.88 14.21 10.15
C LYS A 129 -23.97 12.70 10.41
N ARG A 130 -24.30 11.91 9.38
CA ARG A 130 -24.41 10.44 9.45
C ARG A 130 -23.25 9.78 8.71
N ASN A 131 -23.09 8.46 8.88
CA ASN A 131 -22.06 7.73 8.14
C ASN A 131 -22.34 7.78 6.63
N PRO A 132 -21.36 8.20 5.81
CA PRO A 132 -21.46 8.21 4.36
C PRO A 132 -21.19 6.82 3.76
N SER A 133 -21.64 6.62 2.53
CA SER A 133 -21.13 5.55 1.66
C SER A 133 -19.82 5.97 0.99
N ILE A 134 -19.20 5.06 0.24
CA ILE A 134 -18.04 5.33 -0.60
C ILE A 134 -18.47 5.24 -2.06
N THR A 135 -18.16 6.27 -2.84
CA THR A 135 -18.52 6.40 -4.25
C THR A 135 -17.27 6.72 -5.07
N HIS A 136 -17.09 6.02 -6.19
CA HIS A 136 -16.15 6.44 -7.22
C HIS A 136 -16.83 7.47 -8.09
N PHE A 137 -16.14 8.57 -8.38
CA PHE A 137 -16.67 9.66 -9.17
C PHE A 137 -15.60 10.16 -10.15
N GLU A 138 -15.93 10.22 -11.43
CA GLU A 138 -15.13 10.89 -12.45
C GLU A 138 -15.94 12.07 -12.97
N PRO A 139 -15.44 13.31 -12.85
CA PRO A 139 -16.10 14.46 -13.45
C PRO A 139 -16.02 14.35 -14.98
N ASP A 140 -17.08 14.77 -15.66
CA ASP A 140 -17.22 14.67 -17.12
C ASP A 140 -16.23 15.56 -17.88
N ASP A 141 -15.31 14.95 -18.64
CA ASP A 141 -14.36 15.64 -19.51
C ASP A 141 -14.27 15.06 -20.95
N GLY A 142 -15.23 14.22 -21.39
CA GLY A 142 -15.18 13.62 -22.73
C GLY A 142 -16.53 13.17 -23.31
N PRO A 143 -16.63 12.96 -24.64
CA PRO A 143 -17.89 12.56 -25.28
C PRO A 143 -18.41 11.24 -24.69
N ILE A 144 -19.57 11.35 -24.06
CA ILE A 144 -20.36 10.24 -23.56
C ILE A 144 -20.97 9.55 -24.78
N ASP A 145 -20.66 8.27 -25.00
CA ASP A 145 -21.57 7.42 -25.76
C ASP A 145 -22.90 7.41 -24.99
N GLU A 146 -23.85 8.23 -25.46
CA GLU A 146 -25.25 8.35 -25.09
C GLU A 146 -25.63 8.06 -23.62
N GLY A 147 -25.69 9.10 -22.79
CA GLY A 147 -26.75 9.22 -21.78
C GLY A 147 -26.37 9.23 -20.29
N ASP A 148 -25.10 9.21 -19.90
CA ASP A 148 -24.69 9.27 -18.49
C ASP A 148 -23.72 10.44 -18.23
N SER A 149 -24.20 11.49 -17.55
CA SER A 149 -23.48 12.76 -17.35
C SER A 149 -22.37 12.73 -16.30
N SER A 150 -22.09 11.56 -15.71
CA SER A 150 -20.97 11.34 -14.80
C SER A 150 -20.65 9.85 -14.72
N ARG A 151 -19.37 9.47 -14.83
CA ARG A 151 -18.94 8.09 -14.60
C ARG A 151 -18.80 7.86 -13.10
N GLU A 152 -19.92 7.53 -12.45
CA GLU A 152 -19.94 7.20 -11.02
C GLU A 152 -20.45 5.78 -10.72
N PHE A 153 -19.96 5.18 -9.63
CA PHE A 153 -20.54 3.95 -9.09
C PHE A 153 -20.26 3.78 -7.59
N ALA A 154 -21.12 3.01 -6.93
CA ALA A 154 -20.96 2.70 -5.51
C ALA A 154 -19.79 1.73 -5.28
N VAL A 155 -18.88 2.10 -4.39
CA VAL A 155 -17.70 1.30 -4.03
C VAL A 155 -17.98 0.44 -2.79
N ALA A 156 -18.47 1.07 -1.72
CA ALA A 156 -18.77 0.39 -0.46
C ALA A 156 -19.87 1.14 0.33
N PRO A 157 -20.65 0.46 1.18
CA PRO A 157 -21.70 1.11 1.97
C PRO A 157 -21.16 1.99 3.10
N SER A 158 -19.88 1.87 3.45
CA SER A 158 -19.18 2.74 4.40
C SER A 158 -17.66 2.57 4.27
N PHE A 159 -16.88 3.47 4.87
CA PHE A 159 -15.43 3.30 4.96
C PHE A 159 -15.04 2.03 5.73
N GLU A 160 -15.80 1.64 6.75
CA GLU A 160 -15.53 0.38 7.48
C GLU A 160 -15.71 -0.85 6.58
N ALA A 161 -16.77 -0.87 5.77
CA ALA A 161 -17.01 -1.94 4.81
C ALA A 161 -15.95 -2.00 3.71
N LEU A 162 -15.47 -0.83 3.25
CA LEU A 162 -14.34 -0.76 2.33
C LEU A 162 -13.12 -1.46 2.94
N ILE A 163 -12.70 -1.05 4.14
CA ILE A 163 -11.53 -1.65 4.80
C ILE A 163 -11.71 -3.16 5.05
N ALA A 164 -12.92 -3.60 5.41
CA ALA A 164 -13.22 -5.02 5.60
C ALA A 164 -13.15 -5.84 4.30
N SER A 165 -13.32 -5.19 3.14
CA SER A 165 -13.25 -5.80 1.81
C SER A 165 -11.83 -5.84 1.23
N ALA A 166 -10.85 -5.32 1.96
CA ALA A 166 -9.45 -5.31 1.58
C ALA A 166 -8.97 -6.70 1.18
N ILE A 167 -8.49 -6.81 -0.05
CA ILE A 167 -7.76 -7.97 -0.54
C ILE A 167 -6.29 -7.61 -0.37
N ILE A 168 -5.55 -8.34 0.46
CA ILE A 168 -4.09 -8.22 0.48
C ILE A 168 -3.61 -8.94 -0.77
N PRO A 169 -3.26 -8.21 -1.85
CA PRO A 169 -2.94 -8.89 -3.08
C PRO A 169 -1.63 -9.63 -2.87
N LEU A 170 -1.62 -10.94 -3.10
CA LEU A 170 -0.40 -11.74 -3.12
C LEU A 170 0.40 -11.43 -4.41
N HIS A 171 0.75 -10.17 -4.62
CA HIS A 171 1.59 -9.80 -5.76
C HIS A 171 3.06 -10.05 -5.42
N ARG A 172 3.82 -10.43 -6.44
CA ARG A 172 5.29 -10.56 -6.44
C ARG A 172 6.01 -9.25 -6.08
N HIS A 173 5.26 -8.17 -5.92
CA HIS A 173 5.70 -6.80 -5.64
C HIS A 173 5.55 -6.39 -4.17
N ASP A 174 5.01 -7.27 -3.31
CA ASP A 174 4.89 -7.06 -1.85
C ASP A 174 6.09 -7.60 -1.06
N TYR A 175 7.15 -7.98 -1.76
CA TYR A 175 8.39 -8.40 -1.12
C TYR A 175 9.07 -7.17 -0.54
N ALA A 176 9.51 -7.28 0.70
CA ALA A 176 10.40 -6.28 1.24
C ALA A 176 11.69 -6.26 0.41
N LEU A 177 12.16 -5.06 0.10
CA LEU A 177 13.29 -4.83 -0.78
C LEU A 177 14.38 -4.10 -0.01
N ILE A 178 15.59 -4.65 0.03
CA ILE A 178 16.73 -4.06 0.73
C ILE A 178 17.87 -3.85 -0.27
N ALA A 179 18.32 -2.61 -0.44
CA ALA A 179 19.51 -2.29 -1.21
C ALA A 179 20.78 -2.57 -0.41
N LEU A 180 21.75 -3.22 -1.05
CA LEU A 180 23.05 -3.49 -0.46
C LEU A 180 24.06 -2.47 -1.02
N ASN A 181 24.11 -1.29 -0.40
CA ASN A 181 24.97 -0.18 -0.82
C ASN A 181 26.47 -0.52 -0.60
N ASN A 182 27.36 0.37 -1.06
CA ASN A 182 28.80 0.19 -0.86
C ASN A 182 29.15 0.03 0.63
N GLY A 183 29.88 -1.04 0.95
CA GLY A 183 30.18 -1.46 2.33
C GLY A 183 29.24 -2.52 2.90
N ALA A 184 28.10 -2.80 2.26
CA ALA A 184 27.23 -3.92 2.62
C ALA A 184 27.76 -5.26 2.06
N PRO A 185 27.31 -6.40 2.61
CA PRO A 185 27.57 -7.74 2.05
C PRO A 185 26.80 -7.95 0.73
N ARG A 186 27.44 -7.73 -0.42
CA ARG A 186 26.78 -7.65 -1.74
C ARG A 186 26.65 -8.96 -2.53
N GLY A 187 27.16 -10.09 -2.03
CA GLY A 187 27.23 -11.34 -2.80
C GLY A 187 27.00 -12.60 -1.96
N PRO A 188 26.76 -13.76 -2.60
CA PRO A 188 26.37 -14.98 -1.87
C PRO A 188 27.40 -15.43 -0.84
N LYS A 189 28.70 -15.28 -1.16
CA LYS A 189 29.79 -15.65 -0.25
C LYS A 189 29.84 -14.76 0.99
N THR A 190 29.53 -13.47 0.87
CA THR A 190 29.54 -12.53 1.99
C THR A 190 28.24 -12.54 2.79
N LEU A 191 27.11 -12.87 2.15
CA LEU A 191 25.80 -13.03 2.80
C LEU A 191 25.68 -14.36 3.55
N GLN A 192 26.25 -15.46 3.04
CA GLN A 192 26.09 -16.79 3.62
C GLN A 192 26.43 -16.90 5.13
N PRO A 193 27.51 -16.28 5.65
CA PRO A 193 27.79 -16.28 7.09
C PRO A 193 26.73 -15.54 7.91
N ILE A 194 26.19 -14.44 7.39
CA ILE A 194 25.14 -13.64 8.03
C ILE A 194 23.85 -14.44 8.08
N MET A 195 23.46 -15.03 6.95
CA MET A 195 22.29 -15.90 6.84
C MET A 195 22.38 -17.09 7.80
N ARG A 196 23.57 -17.69 7.98
CA ARG A 196 23.78 -18.75 8.99
C ARG A 196 23.59 -18.26 10.42
N LYS A 197 24.06 -17.05 10.77
CA LYS A 197 23.85 -16.47 12.11
C LYS A 197 22.36 -16.26 12.40
N LEU A 198 21.60 -15.84 11.39
CA LEU A 198 20.13 -15.71 11.43
C LEU A 198 19.39 -17.05 11.42
N ARG A 199 20.12 -18.17 11.35
CA ARG A 199 19.61 -19.54 11.22
C ARG A 199 18.85 -19.79 9.91
N CYS A 200 19.08 -18.97 8.89
CA CYS A 200 18.60 -19.22 7.55
C CYS A 200 19.42 -20.35 6.91
N LYS A 201 18.74 -21.20 6.13
CA LYS A 201 19.37 -22.30 5.39
C LYS A 201 19.46 -21.92 3.93
N LYS A 202 20.56 -22.26 3.25
CA LYS A 202 20.64 -22.07 1.80
C LYS A 202 19.50 -22.84 1.14
N TYR A 203 18.72 -22.16 0.31
CA TYR A 203 17.59 -22.75 -0.38
C TYR A 203 18.03 -23.30 -1.73
N ASN A 204 17.59 -24.52 -2.05
CA ASN A 204 17.77 -25.14 -3.35
C ASN A 204 16.39 -25.29 -3.97
N TYR A 205 16.16 -24.66 -5.13
CA TYR A 205 14.86 -24.67 -5.80
C TYR A 205 14.51 -26.09 -6.28
N PRO A 206 13.52 -26.77 -5.67
CA PRO A 206 13.21 -28.14 -6.02
C PRO A 206 12.72 -28.25 -7.46
N GLY A 207 13.32 -29.14 -8.24
CA GLY A 207 12.92 -29.38 -9.63
C GLY A 207 13.21 -28.23 -10.60
N GLN A 208 13.96 -27.20 -10.18
CA GLN A 208 14.35 -26.10 -11.06
C GLN A 208 15.84 -26.15 -11.37
N SER A 209 16.17 -25.90 -12.63
CA SER A 209 17.53 -25.62 -13.08
C SER A 209 17.55 -24.23 -13.72
N GLY A 210 18.54 -23.42 -13.35
CA GLY A 210 18.75 -22.12 -13.99
C GLY A 210 19.28 -22.30 -15.40
N SER A 211 18.86 -21.46 -16.34
CA SER A 211 19.50 -21.36 -17.65
C SER A 211 20.62 -20.30 -17.62
N LYS A 212 21.42 -20.21 -18.70
CA LYS A 212 22.40 -19.13 -18.85
C LYS A 212 21.73 -17.75 -18.87
N ASP A 213 20.53 -17.66 -19.47
CA ASP A 213 19.79 -16.41 -19.63
C ASP A 213 18.91 -16.08 -18.41
N CYS A 214 18.57 -17.09 -17.61
CA CYS A 214 17.78 -16.94 -16.39
C CYS A 214 18.38 -17.82 -15.27
N PRO A 215 19.51 -17.42 -14.68
CA PRO A 215 20.12 -18.17 -13.60
C PRO A 215 19.24 -18.13 -12.35
N LEU A 216 19.21 -19.24 -11.60
CA LEU A 216 18.57 -19.27 -10.29
C LEU A 216 19.28 -18.30 -9.36
N GLN A 217 18.48 -17.46 -8.72
CA GLN A 217 18.99 -16.46 -7.81
C GLN A 217 19.45 -17.14 -6.49
N PRO A 218 20.55 -16.71 -5.87
CA PRO A 218 20.94 -17.20 -4.56
C PRO A 218 19.85 -16.87 -3.53
N ALA A 219 19.38 -17.87 -2.79
CA ALA A 219 18.31 -17.69 -1.80
C ALA A 219 18.58 -18.45 -0.50
N TRP A 220 17.95 -17.97 0.57
CA TRP A 220 17.98 -18.57 1.89
C TRP A 220 16.59 -18.67 2.48
N GLU A 221 16.23 -19.86 2.94
CA GLU A 221 15.00 -20.12 3.67
C GLU A 221 15.14 -19.68 5.12
N TRP A 222 14.16 -18.93 5.61
CA TRP A 222 14.09 -18.49 6.99
C TRP A 222 12.86 -19.05 7.71
N ALA A 223 12.99 -20.26 8.24
CA ALA A 223 11.90 -20.99 8.89
C ALA A 223 11.33 -20.31 10.17
N LYS A 224 12.00 -19.28 10.69
CA LYS A 224 11.56 -18.52 11.88
C LYS A 224 10.26 -17.76 11.62
N TYR A 225 10.04 -17.30 10.39
CA TYR A 225 8.89 -16.48 10.02
C TYR A 225 8.11 -17.12 8.86
N LYS A 226 6.90 -16.62 8.62
CA LYS A 226 6.03 -17.10 7.55
C LYS A 226 6.19 -16.26 6.28
N SER A 227 6.02 -16.91 5.13
CA SER A 227 5.99 -16.21 3.85
C SER A 227 4.67 -15.46 3.66
N VAL A 228 4.65 -14.45 2.81
CA VAL A 228 3.44 -13.73 2.39
C VAL A 228 2.38 -14.68 1.83
N HIS A 229 2.79 -15.83 1.29
CA HIS A 229 1.89 -16.83 0.74
C HIS A 229 1.39 -17.86 1.77
N SER A 230 1.75 -17.77 3.05
CA SER A 230 1.45 -18.83 4.02
C SER A 230 -0.03 -19.07 4.25
N ASP A 231 -0.87 -18.03 4.07
CA ASP A 231 -2.32 -18.13 4.29
C ASP A 231 -3.03 -18.87 3.15
N THR A 232 -2.51 -18.80 1.92
CA THR A 232 -3.08 -19.49 0.74
C THR A 232 -2.30 -20.72 0.33
N SER A 233 -1.04 -20.83 0.73
CA SER A 233 -0.09 -21.87 0.35
C SER A 233 0.92 -22.07 1.48
N PRO A 234 0.52 -22.79 2.56
CA PRO A 234 1.30 -22.89 3.80
C PRO A 234 2.67 -23.56 3.64
N ASN A 235 2.88 -24.27 2.53
CA ASN A 235 4.14 -24.95 2.22
C ASN A 235 5.17 -24.05 1.51
N ILE A 236 4.79 -22.84 1.10
CA ILE A 236 5.74 -21.90 0.47
C ILE A 236 6.62 -21.27 1.57
N PRO A 237 7.94 -21.52 1.58
CA PRO A 237 8.82 -20.98 2.62
C PRO A 237 9.01 -19.48 2.48
N LEU A 238 9.40 -18.84 3.58
CA LEU A 238 9.98 -17.50 3.51
C LEU A 238 11.41 -17.63 2.95
N LEU A 239 11.67 -16.90 1.88
CA LEU A 239 12.94 -16.79 1.20
C LEU A 239 13.47 -15.34 1.30
N VAL A 240 14.74 -15.23 1.67
CA VAL A 240 15.55 -14.05 1.39
C VAL A 240 16.33 -14.34 0.11
N THR A 241 16.08 -13.60 -0.97
CA THR A 241 16.68 -13.85 -2.29
C THR A 241 17.59 -12.68 -2.65
N LEU A 242 18.81 -12.99 -3.10
CA LEU A 242 19.73 -12.00 -3.66
C LEU A 242 19.43 -11.85 -5.14
N GLU A 243 19.05 -10.64 -5.53
CA GLU A 243 18.74 -10.28 -6.91
C GLU A 243 19.53 -9.03 -7.32
N ASN A 244 19.51 -8.73 -8.61
CA ASN A 244 19.94 -7.44 -9.10
C ASN A 244 18.73 -6.52 -9.27
N ASN A 245 18.97 -5.22 -9.20
CA ASN A 245 18.00 -4.17 -9.51
C ASN A 245 17.64 -4.17 -11.00
N LYS A 246 17.03 -5.24 -11.52
CA LYS A 246 16.64 -5.36 -12.93
C LYS A 246 15.73 -4.17 -13.27
N ALA A 247 16.25 -3.24 -14.06
CA ALA A 247 15.57 -2.01 -14.44
C ALA A 247 14.09 -2.27 -14.84
N ASN A 248 13.18 -1.41 -14.36
CA ASN A 248 11.89 -1.07 -14.95
C ASN A 248 10.67 -2.02 -14.78
N LYS A 249 10.50 -2.72 -13.66
CA LYS A 249 9.16 -3.24 -13.27
C LYS A 249 8.69 -2.93 -11.85
N LEU A 250 9.49 -2.21 -11.06
CA LEU A 250 9.07 -1.66 -9.77
C LEU A 250 9.13 -0.13 -9.92
N SER A 251 7.98 0.52 -10.00
CA SER A 251 7.81 1.97 -10.19
C SER A 251 8.24 2.83 -8.98
N ASP A 252 9.15 2.32 -8.14
CA ASP A 252 9.65 3.07 -7.00
C ASP A 252 10.82 3.96 -7.45
N ARG A 253 10.65 5.27 -7.31
CA ARG A 253 11.65 6.31 -7.60
C ARG A 253 13.05 6.02 -7.03
N LYS A 254 13.14 5.19 -5.98
CA LYS A 254 14.40 4.79 -5.30
C LYS A 254 15.16 3.65 -5.96
N THR A 255 14.48 2.76 -6.68
CA THR A 255 15.18 1.77 -7.52
C THR A 255 15.71 2.43 -8.79
N ALA A 256 15.06 3.51 -9.26
CA ALA A 256 15.47 4.29 -10.41
C ALA A 256 16.80 5.05 -10.22
N GLU A 257 17.17 5.41 -8.98
CA GLU A 257 18.46 6.03 -8.65
C GLU A 257 19.63 5.03 -8.62
N ARG A 258 19.36 3.74 -8.81
CA ARG A 258 20.36 2.67 -8.73
C ARG A 258 20.56 2.02 -10.09
N GLU A 259 21.81 1.65 -10.36
CA GLU A 259 22.17 0.89 -11.56
C GLU A 259 21.41 -0.43 -11.66
N ALA A 260 21.21 -0.91 -12.90
CA ALA A 260 20.43 -2.13 -13.18
C ALA A 260 21.02 -3.41 -12.55
N ASN A 261 22.31 -3.38 -12.19
CA ASN A 261 23.03 -4.48 -11.57
C ASN A 261 23.25 -4.28 -10.06
N HIS A 262 22.62 -3.27 -9.45
CA HIS A 262 22.76 -3.03 -8.02
C HIS A 262 22.21 -4.24 -7.23
N PRO A 263 22.96 -4.80 -6.27
CA PRO A 263 22.53 -5.98 -5.53
C PRO A 263 21.47 -5.62 -4.49
N MET A 264 20.40 -6.41 -4.50
CA MET A 264 19.20 -6.22 -3.68
C MET A 264 18.86 -7.54 -2.98
N LEU A 265 18.30 -7.46 -1.78
CA LEU A 265 17.58 -8.58 -1.18
C LEU A 265 16.08 -8.37 -1.36
N THR A 266 15.40 -9.41 -1.82
CA THR A 266 13.94 -9.51 -1.76
C THR A 266 13.57 -10.47 -0.62
N VAL A 267 12.57 -10.11 0.18
CA VAL A 267 12.07 -10.94 1.29
C VAL A 267 10.57 -11.08 1.18
N ASN A 268 10.09 -12.30 0.92
CA ASN A 268 8.66 -12.59 0.77
C ASN A 268 7.98 -12.84 2.13
N VAL A 269 8.18 -11.95 3.11
CA VAL A 269 7.70 -12.13 4.48
C VAL A 269 6.21 -11.79 4.64
N HIS A 270 5.51 -12.54 5.48
CA HIS A 270 4.12 -12.28 5.85
C HIS A 270 3.99 -10.94 6.61
N PRO A 271 2.97 -10.09 6.33
CA PRO A 271 2.80 -8.77 6.95
C PRO A 271 2.94 -8.77 8.49
N LYS A 272 2.27 -9.70 9.19
CA LYS A 272 2.37 -9.91 10.65
C LYS A 272 3.79 -10.08 11.20
N HIS A 273 4.71 -10.60 10.40
CA HIS A 273 6.08 -10.89 10.80
C HIS A 273 7.09 -9.90 10.24
N GLU A 274 6.68 -9.06 9.29
CA GLU A 274 7.58 -8.22 8.49
C GLU A 274 8.44 -7.31 9.37
N LYS A 275 7.82 -6.57 10.30
CA LYS A 275 8.53 -5.67 11.20
C LYS A 275 9.69 -6.36 11.94
N ALA A 276 9.38 -7.46 12.62
CA ALA A 276 10.38 -8.22 13.38
C ALA A 276 11.43 -8.87 12.48
N CYS A 277 11.01 -9.42 11.35
CA CYS A 277 11.88 -10.08 10.37
C CYS A 277 12.88 -9.09 9.74
N LEU A 278 12.41 -7.92 9.31
CA LEU A 278 13.24 -6.93 8.64
C LEU A 278 14.16 -6.19 9.62
N ALA A 279 13.69 -5.89 10.83
CA ALA A 279 14.56 -5.32 11.87
C ALA A 279 15.76 -6.23 12.16
N GLU A 280 15.52 -7.53 12.39
CA GLU A 280 16.58 -8.51 12.63
C GLU A 280 17.51 -8.70 11.43
N LEU A 281 16.96 -8.68 10.21
CA LEU A 281 17.76 -8.79 8.99
C LEU A 281 18.65 -7.56 8.78
N LEU A 282 18.11 -6.36 8.92
CA LEU A 282 18.86 -5.11 8.74
C LEU A 282 19.94 -4.94 9.81
N GLU A 283 19.65 -5.29 11.06
CA GLU A 283 20.65 -5.32 12.13
C GLU A 283 21.83 -6.23 11.76
N ALA A 284 21.54 -7.43 11.23
CA ALA A 284 22.57 -8.39 10.84
C ALA A 284 23.35 -7.98 9.57
N LEU A 285 22.74 -7.20 8.67
CA LEU A 285 23.37 -6.72 7.44
C LEU A 285 24.21 -5.45 7.66
N GLY A 286 23.90 -4.66 8.69
CA GLY A 286 24.59 -3.41 9.04
C GLY A 286 24.02 -2.16 8.36
N ASP A 287 24.58 -1.01 8.71
CA ASP A 287 24.11 0.34 8.33
C ASP A 287 24.13 0.65 6.83
N LYS A 288 24.88 -0.14 6.04
CA LYS A 288 24.95 0.01 4.58
C LYS A 288 23.85 -0.77 3.84
N ALA A 289 23.06 -1.57 4.54
CA ALA A 289 21.84 -2.15 4.00
C ALA A 289 20.67 -1.17 4.20
N VAL A 290 20.06 -0.75 3.10
CA VAL A 290 18.99 0.25 3.12
C VAL A 290 17.69 -0.42 2.71
N LEU A 291 16.74 -0.49 3.62
CA LEU A 291 15.37 -0.91 3.27
C LEU A 291 14.80 0.08 2.27
N ILE A 292 14.31 -0.38 1.14
CA ILE A 292 13.68 0.41 0.07
C ILE A 292 12.16 0.28 0.13
N HIS A 293 11.67 -0.94 0.41
CA HIS A 293 10.26 -1.28 0.54
C HIS A 293 10.09 -2.27 1.70
N GLY A 294 9.08 -2.10 2.54
CA GLY A 294 8.77 -2.96 3.69
C GLY A 294 8.69 -2.18 5.01
N VAL A 295 8.27 -2.82 6.10
CA VAL A 295 8.02 -2.19 7.41
C VAL A 295 9.08 -2.59 8.44
N THR A 296 9.67 -1.63 9.16
CA THR A 296 10.63 -1.84 10.28
C THR A 296 10.20 -1.24 11.59
#